data_AF-A0A0C3BEY2-F1
#
_entry.id   AF-A0A0C3BEY2-F1
#
_cell.length_a   1.000
_cell.length_b   1.000
_cell.length_c   1.000
_cell.angle_alpha   90.00
_cell.angle_beta   90.00
_cell.angle_gamma   90.00
#
_symmetry.space_group_name_H-M   'P 1'
#
loop_
_entity.id
_entity.type
_entity.pdbx_description
1 polymer ?
#
loop_
_entity_poly.entity_id
_entity_poly.type
_entity_poly.pdbx_seq_one_letter_code
_entity_poly.pdbx_strand_id
1 'polypeptide(L)'
;MPPSTKVGILLEWCDANSISIDSTIRVEDHEQGGFGVFSANKFIPPNTTLVRIPKTSILSVRTCSLAGVVPFNPYGLGAQLSASLALLGNKSRWHGYIQSLPTTIVDLPIFWGLNMEGYDHDDGLEAICWLNGTEAGKILQQKNRNGNTTLVSYEHESPAKKETYTQCLSGRNLSFLL
;
A
#
# COMPACT_ATOMS: atom_id res chain seq x y z
N MET A 1 11.67 -6.05 -23.75
CA MET A 1 10.27 -6.47 -23.55
C MET A 1 9.38 -5.25 -23.74
N PRO A 2 8.19 -5.37 -24.34
CA PRO A 2 7.24 -4.26 -24.36
C PRO A 2 6.82 -3.91 -22.92
N PRO A 3 6.64 -2.62 -22.58
CA PRO A 3 6.18 -2.22 -21.26
C PRO A 3 4.81 -2.84 -20.98
N SER A 4 4.58 -3.27 -19.74
CA SER A 4 3.26 -3.76 -19.34
C SER A 4 2.20 -2.68 -19.59
N THR A 5 0.96 -3.08 -19.88
CA THR A 5 -0.13 -2.15 -20.22
C THR A 5 -0.28 -1.05 -19.16
N LYS A 6 -0.03 -1.37 -17.88
CA LYS A 6 -0.07 -0.42 -16.76
C LYS A 6 1.07 0.61 -16.80
N VAL A 7 2.29 0.20 -17.11
CA VAL A 7 3.43 1.12 -17.26
C VAL A 7 3.21 2.07 -18.44
N GLY A 8 2.66 1.57 -19.54
CA GLY A 8 2.26 2.40 -20.68
C GLY A 8 1.27 3.51 -20.29
N ILE A 9 0.20 3.13 -19.58
CA ILE A 9 -0.82 4.08 -19.08
C ILE A 9 -0.19 5.12 -18.14
N LEU A 10 0.73 4.71 -17.26
CA LEU A 10 1.42 5.62 -16.36
C LEU A 10 2.29 6.63 -17.11
N LEU A 11 3.07 6.18 -18.10
CA LEU A 11 3.95 7.05 -18.89
C LEU A 11 3.15 8.05 -19.74
N GLU A 12 2.05 7.61 -20.35
CA GLU A 12 1.12 8.48 -21.08
C GLU A 12 0.50 9.52 -20.14
N TRP A 13 0.09 9.10 -18.95
CA TRP A 13 -0.45 10.02 -17.94
C TRP A 13 0.59 11.06 -17.47
N CYS A 14 1.85 10.64 -17.33
CA CYS A 14 2.96 11.52 -16.98
C CYS A 14 3.17 12.61 -18.04
N ASP A 15 3.18 12.23 -19.31
CA ASP A 15 3.33 13.17 -20.43
C ASP A 15 2.17 14.18 -20.46
N ALA A 16 0.93 13.70 -20.32
CA ALA A 16 -0.27 14.53 -20.26
C ALA A 16 -0.30 15.51 -19.07
N ASN A 17 0.39 15.20 -17.96
CA ASN A 17 0.46 16.04 -16.76
C ASN A 17 1.79 16.81 -16.62
N SER A 18 2.54 16.96 -17.73
CA SER A 18 3.81 17.69 -17.79
C SER A 18 4.87 17.18 -16.79
N ILE A 19 4.86 15.88 -16.51
CA ILE A 19 5.88 15.21 -15.70
C ILE A 19 7.00 14.80 -16.64
N SER A 20 8.18 15.42 -16.49
CA SER A 20 9.34 15.08 -17.31
C SER A 20 10.17 13.99 -16.62
N ILE A 21 10.31 12.85 -17.29
CA ILE A 21 11.12 11.70 -16.87
C ILE A 21 12.36 11.67 -17.76
N ASP A 22 13.54 11.60 -17.15
CA ASP A 22 14.80 11.55 -17.88
C ASP A 22 14.97 10.22 -18.64
N SER A 23 15.47 10.28 -19.87
CA SER A 23 15.66 9.10 -20.73
C SER A 23 16.68 8.08 -20.22
N THR A 24 17.47 8.43 -19.20
CA THR A 24 18.44 7.53 -18.56
C THR A 24 17.80 6.54 -17.58
N ILE A 25 16.53 6.75 -17.22
CA ILE A 25 15.76 5.84 -16.37
C ILE A 25 14.63 5.20 -17.15
N ARG A 26 14.28 3.99 -16.73
CA ARG A 26 13.18 3.20 -17.28
C ARG A 26 12.34 2.68 -16.14
N VAL A 27 11.03 2.73 -16.34
CA VAL A 27 10.06 2.10 -15.44
C VAL A 27 9.75 0.74 -16.04
N GLU A 28 10.02 -0.32 -15.30
CA GLU A 28 9.74 -1.68 -15.72
C GLU A 28 8.91 -2.38 -14.63
N ASP A 29 8.13 -3.38 -15.04
CA ASP A 29 7.39 -4.25 -14.13
C ASP A 29 8.36 -5.26 -13.51
N HIS A 30 8.27 -5.47 -12.21
CA HIS A 30 9.10 -6.43 -11.50
C HIS A 30 8.37 -7.78 -11.39
N GLU A 31 9.09 -8.89 -11.57
CA GLU A 31 8.51 -10.24 -11.59
C GLU A 31 7.77 -10.62 -10.29
N GLN A 32 8.13 -9.98 -9.16
CA GLN A 32 7.50 -10.19 -7.85
C GLN A 32 6.27 -9.30 -7.59
N GLY A 33 5.79 -8.57 -8.61
CA GLY A 33 4.62 -7.70 -8.52
C GLY A 33 4.98 -6.29 -8.05
N GLY A 34 5.00 -5.34 -8.98
CA GLY A 34 5.21 -3.93 -8.67
C GLY A 34 6.07 -3.24 -9.73
N PHE A 35 6.19 -1.91 -9.61
CA PHE A 35 7.03 -1.14 -10.53
C PHE A 35 8.40 -0.87 -9.92
N GLY A 36 9.44 -1.15 -10.70
CA GLY A 36 10.81 -0.74 -10.42
C GLY A 36 11.23 0.39 -11.34
N VAL A 37 12.08 1.29 -10.84
CA VAL A 37 12.80 2.27 -11.66
C VAL A 37 14.24 1.80 -11.80
N PHE A 38 14.66 1.53 -13.02
CA PHE A 38 16.00 1.03 -13.34
C PHE A 38 16.75 2.03 -14.19
N SER A 39 18.09 1.99 -14.13
CA SER A 39 18.92 2.75 -15.08
C SER A 39 18.94 2.05 -16.44
N ALA A 40 18.93 2.84 -17.51
CA ALA A 40 19.00 2.38 -18.89
C ALA A 40 20.46 2.08 -19.32
N ASN A 41 21.25 1.47 -18.43
CA ASN A 41 22.67 1.12 -18.62
C ASN A 41 23.64 2.32 -18.74
N LYS A 42 23.29 3.47 -18.17
CA LYS A 42 24.20 4.62 -18.05
C LYS A 42 24.48 4.93 -16.59
N PHE A 43 25.73 5.30 -16.29
CA PHE A 43 26.07 5.86 -15.00
C PHE A 43 25.37 7.20 -14.83
N ILE A 44 24.67 7.37 -13.71
CA ILE A 44 23.99 8.59 -13.35
C ILE A 44 24.86 9.33 -12.33
N PRO A 45 25.42 10.51 -12.67
CA PRO A 45 26.20 11.29 -11.73
C PRO A 45 25.35 11.73 -10.52
N PRO A 46 25.97 11.89 -9.33
CA PRO A 46 25.28 12.51 -8.20
C PRO A 46 24.81 13.92 -8.57
N ASN A 47 23.69 14.36 -8.00
CA ASN A 47 23.03 15.65 -8.26
C ASN A 47 22.41 15.82 -9.66
N THR A 48 22.18 14.73 -10.39
CA THR A 48 21.42 14.76 -11.64
C THR A 48 19.91 14.73 -11.35
N THR A 49 19.12 15.61 -11.97
CA THR A 49 17.66 15.59 -11.82
C THR A 49 17.07 14.55 -12.78
N LEU A 50 16.51 13.47 -12.24
CA LEU A 50 15.96 12.37 -13.03
C LEU A 50 14.47 12.55 -13.37
N VAL A 51 13.72 13.20 -12.48
CA VAL A 51 12.29 13.41 -12.64
C VAL A 51 11.93 14.79 -12.13
N ARG A 52 11.07 15.50 -12.87
CA ARG A 52 10.45 16.75 -12.42
C ARG A 52 8.94 16.56 -12.36
N ILE A 53 8.39 16.65 -11.16
CA ILE A 53 6.95 16.50 -10.92
C ILE A 53 6.37 17.89 -10.61
N PRO A 54 5.51 18.45 -11.47
CA PRO A 54 4.79 19.68 -11.16
C PRO A 54 3.92 19.51 -9.92
N LYS A 55 3.85 20.54 -9.07
CA LYS A 55 2.98 20.53 -7.88
C LYS A 55 1.50 20.36 -8.23
N THR A 56 1.11 20.79 -9.43
CA THR A 56 -0.24 20.61 -9.97
C THR A 56 -0.58 19.14 -10.19
N SER A 57 0.40 18.26 -10.42
CA SER A 57 0.21 16.84 -10.74
C SER A 57 0.18 15.95 -9.48
N ILE A 58 0.51 16.51 -8.32
CA ILE A 58 0.45 15.82 -7.03
C ILE A 58 -1.01 15.65 -6.63
N LEU A 59 -1.42 14.43 -6.28
CA LEU A 59 -2.72 14.17 -5.69
C LEU A 59 -2.72 14.67 -4.24
N SER A 60 -3.58 15.65 -3.96
CA SER A 60 -3.75 16.23 -2.63
C SER A 60 -5.19 16.72 -2.47
N VAL A 61 -5.59 16.98 -1.23
CA VAL A 61 -6.90 17.60 -0.93
C VAL A 61 -7.07 18.95 -1.63
N ARG A 62 -5.97 19.67 -1.91
CA ARG A 62 -6.02 20.98 -2.59
C ARG A 62 -6.13 20.87 -4.10
N THR A 63 -5.62 19.79 -4.67
CA THR A 63 -5.60 19.58 -6.12
C THR A 63 -6.80 18.76 -6.58
N CYS A 64 -7.46 18.01 -5.69
CA CYS A 64 -8.61 17.18 -6.04
C CYS A 64 -9.81 18.00 -6.53
N SER A 65 -10.66 17.38 -7.35
CA SER A 65 -11.90 18.00 -7.85
C SER A 65 -12.88 18.37 -6.74
N LEU A 66 -12.73 17.79 -5.54
CA LEU A 66 -13.58 18.01 -4.38
C LEU A 66 -13.00 19.04 -3.39
N ALA A 67 -11.93 19.74 -3.75
CA ALA A 67 -11.24 20.70 -2.89
C ALA A 67 -12.16 21.82 -2.35
N GLY A 68 -13.23 22.15 -3.08
CA GLY A 68 -14.22 23.16 -2.65
C GLY A 68 -15.24 22.67 -1.62
N VAL A 69 -15.38 21.35 -1.44
CA VAL A 69 -16.39 20.74 -0.55
C VAL A 69 -15.74 20.15 0.70
N VAL A 70 -14.49 19.68 0.58
CA VAL A 70 -13.79 19.03 1.69
C VAL A 70 -13.08 20.07 2.56
N PRO A 71 -13.32 20.08 3.89
CA PRO A 71 -12.61 20.99 4.78
C PRO A 71 -11.10 20.69 4.77
N PHE A 72 -10.28 21.75 4.73
CA PHE A 72 -8.84 21.63 4.79
C PHE A 72 -8.41 21.20 6.20
N ASN A 73 -8.08 19.92 6.35
CA ASN A 73 -7.45 19.37 7.54
C ASN A 73 -5.98 19.08 7.26
N PRO A 74 -5.03 19.82 7.85
CA PRO A 74 -3.61 19.62 7.58
C PRO A 74 -3.05 18.34 8.22
N TYR A 75 -3.66 17.84 9.30
CA TYR A 75 -3.18 16.69 10.06
C TYR A 75 -4.32 15.81 10.58
N GLY A 76 -3.96 14.58 10.96
CA GLY A 76 -4.87 13.62 11.59
C GLY A 76 -5.70 12.79 10.62
N LEU A 77 -6.66 12.05 11.18
CA LEU A 77 -7.53 11.13 10.44
C LEU A 77 -8.35 11.84 9.35
N GLY A 78 -8.77 13.08 9.60
CA GLY A 78 -9.50 13.89 8.63
C GLY A 78 -8.67 14.13 7.36
N ALA A 79 -7.37 14.38 7.47
CA ALA A 79 -6.50 14.57 6.31
C ALA A 79 -6.37 13.29 5.48
N GLN A 80 -6.27 12.13 6.14
CA GLN A 80 -6.19 10.82 5.49
C GLN A 80 -7.48 10.48 4.76
N LEU A 81 -8.64 10.65 5.41
CA LEU A 81 -9.95 10.42 4.78
C LEU A 81 -10.20 11.35 3.60
N SER A 82 -9.84 12.64 3.74
CA SER A 82 -9.94 13.61 2.65
C SER A 82 -9.07 13.24 1.45
N ALA A 83 -7.86 12.71 1.68
CA ALA A 83 -6.99 12.22 0.62
C ALA A 83 -7.52 10.94 -0.03
N SER A 84 -8.07 10.00 0.73
CA SER A 84 -8.70 8.79 0.21
C SER A 84 -9.94 9.13 -0.63
N LEU A 85 -10.76 10.07 -0.17
CA LEU A 85 -11.95 10.54 -0.89
C LEU A 85 -11.58 11.22 -2.22
N ALA A 86 -10.47 11.98 -2.23
CA ALA A 86 -9.94 12.59 -3.44
C ALA A 86 -9.54 11.58 -4.54
N LEU A 87 -9.31 10.31 -4.17
CA LEU A 87 -8.99 9.24 -5.09
C LEU A 87 -10.24 8.67 -5.81
N LEU A 88 -11.44 8.88 -5.27
CA LEU A 88 -12.68 8.33 -5.81
C LEU A 88 -13.19 9.16 -7.00
N GLY A 89 -13.11 8.60 -8.20
CA GLY A 89 -13.78 9.17 -9.37
C GLY A 89 -13.25 8.67 -10.72
N ASN A 90 -14.13 8.09 -11.54
CA ASN A 90 -13.80 7.60 -12.89
C ASN A 90 -13.46 8.73 -13.89
N LYS A 91 -13.81 9.98 -13.55
CA LYS A 91 -13.46 11.18 -14.33
C LYS A 91 -12.32 11.99 -13.71
N SER A 92 -11.63 11.42 -12.72
CA SER A 92 -10.52 12.09 -12.04
C SER A 92 -9.37 12.30 -13.01
N ARG A 93 -8.72 13.46 -12.96
CA ARG A 93 -7.48 13.70 -13.72
C ARG A 93 -6.34 12.77 -13.31
N TRP A 94 -6.44 12.11 -12.16
CA TRP A 94 -5.50 11.09 -11.68
C TRP A 94 -5.88 9.67 -12.08
N HIS A 95 -6.90 9.49 -12.93
CA HIS A 95 -7.39 8.16 -13.29
C HIS A 95 -6.30 7.26 -13.90
N GLY A 96 -5.46 7.79 -14.81
CA GLY A 96 -4.33 7.04 -15.38
C GLY A 96 -3.31 6.62 -14.31
N TYR A 97 -3.00 7.50 -13.35
CA TYR A 97 -2.15 7.16 -12.21
C TYR A 97 -2.78 6.06 -11.34
N ILE A 98 -4.08 6.16 -11.03
CA ILE A 98 -4.79 5.17 -10.20
C ILE A 98 -4.85 3.80 -10.91
N GLN A 99 -5.06 3.77 -12.22
CA GLN A 99 -5.04 2.53 -12.99
C GLN A 99 -3.68 1.83 -12.98
N SER A 100 -2.60 2.58 -12.80
CA SER A 100 -1.27 2.00 -12.67
C SER A 100 -1.09 1.27 -11.32
N LEU A 101 -1.82 1.65 -10.27
CA LEU A 101 -1.61 1.11 -8.92
C LEU A 101 -1.74 -0.43 -8.85
N PRO A 102 -1.10 -1.07 -7.86
CA PRO A 102 -1.26 -2.50 -7.61
C PRO A 102 -2.75 -2.83 -7.43
N THR A 103 -3.21 -3.82 -8.19
CA THR A 103 -4.55 -4.40 -8.06
C THR A 103 -4.57 -5.57 -7.07
N THR A 104 -3.38 -6.07 -6.73
CA THR A 104 -3.19 -7.08 -5.69
C THR A 104 -3.20 -6.40 -4.32
N ILE A 105 -3.60 -7.17 -3.30
CA ILE A 105 -3.53 -6.73 -1.92
C ILE A 105 -2.07 -6.44 -1.58
N VAL A 106 -1.81 -5.27 -1.00
CA VAL A 106 -0.47 -4.91 -0.55
C VAL A 106 -0.18 -5.67 0.73
N ASP A 107 1.00 -6.29 0.80
CA ASP A 107 1.46 -7.00 1.97
C ASP A 107 1.73 -6.03 3.13
N LEU A 108 0.73 -5.82 3.99
CA LEU A 108 0.81 -4.94 5.15
C LEU A 108 0.44 -5.71 6.42
N PRO A 109 1.14 -5.49 7.55
CA PRO A 109 0.87 -6.18 8.82
C PRO A 109 -0.56 -6.09 9.35
N ILE A 110 -1.32 -5.09 8.92
CA ILE A 110 -2.74 -4.94 9.27
C ILE A 110 -3.65 -5.95 8.55
N PHE A 111 -3.16 -6.54 7.46
CA PHE A 111 -3.89 -7.49 6.62
C PHE A 111 -3.49 -8.95 6.86
N TRP A 112 -2.35 -9.21 7.52
CA TRP A 112 -1.78 -10.55 7.73
C TRP A 112 -2.70 -11.53 8.49
N GLY A 113 -3.60 -11.01 9.33
CA GLY A 113 -4.58 -11.82 10.09
C GLY A 113 -5.95 -11.93 9.43
N LEU A 114 -6.13 -11.38 8.22
CA LEU A 114 -7.39 -11.44 7.49
C LEU A 114 -7.35 -12.60 6.50
N ASN A 115 -8.44 -13.35 6.41
CA ASN A 115 -8.62 -14.34 5.37
C ASN A 115 -9.05 -13.63 4.07
N MET A 116 -8.09 -13.28 3.23
CA MET A 116 -8.33 -12.61 1.95
C MET A 116 -7.82 -13.46 0.78
N GLU A 117 -8.57 -13.47 -0.32
CA GLU A 117 -8.20 -14.21 -1.53
C GLU A 117 -6.86 -13.68 -2.10
N GLY A 118 -5.94 -14.60 -2.39
CA GLY A 118 -4.62 -14.26 -2.93
C GLY A 118 -3.55 -13.95 -1.89
N TYR A 119 -3.81 -14.20 -0.61
CA TYR A 119 -2.85 -14.05 0.47
C TYR A 119 -2.58 -15.39 1.17
N ASP A 120 -1.32 -15.68 1.49
CA ASP A 120 -0.96 -16.85 2.30
C ASP A 120 -1.23 -16.52 3.77
N HIS A 121 -2.40 -16.96 4.25
CA HIS A 121 -2.86 -16.68 5.60
C HIS A 121 -1.92 -17.26 6.67
N ASP A 122 -1.29 -18.40 6.39
CA ASP A 122 -0.44 -19.10 7.36
C ASP A 122 0.87 -18.32 7.57
N ASP A 123 1.48 -17.82 6.49
CA ASP A 123 2.67 -16.96 6.54
C ASP A 123 2.39 -15.64 7.28
N GLY A 124 1.25 -15.01 6.99
CA GLY A 124 0.83 -13.79 7.69
C GLY A 124 0.67 -13.99 9.20
N LEU A 125 0.04 -15.09 9.62
CA LEU A 125 -0.13 -15.43 11.04
C LEU A 125 1.22 -15.71 11.74
N GLU A 126 2.13 -16.40 11.06
CA GLU A 126 3.48 -16.62 11.56
C GLU A 126 4.24 -15.29 11.73
N ALA A 127 4.18 -14.41 10.72
CA ALA A 127 4.82 -13.10 10.75
C ALA A 127 4.24 -12.19 11.87
N ILE A 128 2.94 -12.27 12.15
CA ILE A 128 2.33 -11.60 13.32
C ILE A 128 2.95 -12.11 14.63
N CYS A 129 3.19 -13.42 14.74
CA CYS A 129 3.82 -13.99 15.94
C CYS A 129 5.24 -13.44 16.15
N TRP A 130 5.99 -13.17 15.08
CA TRP A 130 7.33 -12.58 15.17
C TRP A 130 7.31 -11.12 15.66
N LEU A 131 6.21 -10.39 15.43
CA LEU A 131 6.06 -9.02 15.91
C LEU A 131 5.78 -8.94 17.43
N ASN A 132 5.45 -10.06 18.08
CA ASN A 132 5.17 -10.07 19.52
C ASN A 132 6.39 -9.67 20.36
N GLY A 133 6.19 -8.70 21.25
CA GLY A 133 7.26 -8.15 22.09
C GLY A 133 8.10 -7.05 21.43
N THR A 134 7.88 -6.77 20.14
CA THR A 134 8.53 -5.65 19.43
C THR A 134 7.72 -4.35 19.58
N GLU A 135 8.38 -3.20 19.35
CA GLU A 135 7.68 -1.91 19.28
C GLU A 135 6.69 -1.85 18.10
N ALA A 136 6.99 -2.50 16.99
CA ALA A 136 6.08 -2.62 15.86
C ALA A 136 4.77 -3.35 16.25
N GLY A 137 4.89 -4.44 17.01
CA GLY A 137 3.73 -5.16 17.57
C GLY A 137 2.89 -4.29 18.50
N LYS A 138 3.51 -3.46 19.35
CA LYS A 138 2.80 -2.51 20.21
C LYS A 138 2.00 -1.48 19.40
N ILE A 139 2.58 -0.92 18.34
CA ILE A 139 1.91 0.05 17.46
C ILE A 139 0.70 -0.59 16.76
N LEU A 140 0.87 -1.82 16.27
CA LEU A 140 -0.22 -2.57 15.61
C LEU A 140 -1.39 -2.81 16.57
N GLN A 141 -1.12 -3.21 17.81
CA GLN A 141 -2.13 -3.45 18.85
C GLN A 141 -2.76 -2.15 19.38
N GLN A 142 -1.98 -1.06 19.51
CA GLN A 142 -2.47 0.24 19.95
C GLN A 142 -3.49 0.82 18.96
N LYS A 143 -3.26 0.62 17.65
CA LYS A 143 -4.21 1.03 16.60
C LYS A 143 -5.53 0.27 16.71
N ASN A 144 -5.47 -1.04 17.00
CA ASN A 144 -6.66 -1.89 17.16
C ASN A 144 -7.48 -1.54 18.42
N ARG A 145 -6.82 -1.16 19.53
CA ARG A 145 -7.50 -0.73 20.78
C ARG A 145 -8.28 0.57 20.67
N ASN A 146 -7.92 1.45 19.73
CA ASN A 146 -8.59 2.73 19.54
C ASN A 146 -9.92 2.61 18.77
N GLY A 147 -10.39 1.40 18.44
CA GLY A 147 -11.69 1.12 17.80
C GLY A 147 -11.87 1.63 16.37
N ASN A 148 -10.93 2.45 15.87
CA ASN A 148 -11.07 3.16 14.59
C ASN A 148 -10.39 2.44 13.40
N THR A 149 -9.73 1.30 13.63
CA THR A 149 -9.08 0.50 12.55
C THR A 149 -9.29 -1.00 12.69
N THR A 150 -10.30 -1.45 13.43
CA THR A 150 -10.68 -2.86 13.40
C THR A 150 -11.24 -3.14 12.01
N LEU A 151 -10.42 -3.74 11.16
CA LEU A 151 -10.86 -4.27 9.88
C LEU A 151 -11.75 -5.46 10.19
N VAL A 152 -13.06 -5.25 10.10
CA VAL A 152 -14.02 -6.34 10.22
C VAL A 152 -14.01 -7.07 8.89
N SER A 153 -13.52 -8.31 8.88
CA SER A 153 -13.83 -9.23 7.80
C SER A 153 -15.34 -9.44 7.81
N TYR A 154 -16.02 -9.01 6.74
CA TYR A 154 -17.38 -9.47 6.49
C TYR A 154 -17.27 -10.90 6.00
N GLU A 155 -17.13 -11.84 6.94
CA GLU A 155 -17.50 -13.21 6.66
C GLU A 155 -18.99 -13.19 6.30
N HIS A 156 -19.31 -13.67 5.10
CA HIS A 156 -20.68 -13.98 4.73
C HIS A 156 -21.07 -15.20 5.59
N GLU A 157 -21.34 -14.98 6.88
CA GLU A 157 -21.70 -16.03 7.84
C GLU A 157 -23.03 -16.67 7.39
N SER A 158 -22.93 -17.82 6.73
CA SER A 158 -23.92 -18.87 6.95
C SER A 158 -23.76 -19.39 8.38
N PRO A 159 -24.84 -19.56 9.15
CA PRO A 159 -24.74 -19.79 10.58
C PRO A 159 -24.39 -21.25 10.84
N ALA A 160 -23.12 -21.56 11.09
CA ALA A 160 -22.70 -22.64 11.98
C ALA A 160 -21.17 -22.79 12.00
N LYS A 161 -20.50 -22.25 13.02
CA LYS A 161 -19.77 -23.00 14.06
C LYS A 161 -18.83 -22.04 14.80
N LYS A 162 -19.10 -21.87 16.10
CA LYS A 162 -18.15 -21.33 17.06
C LYS A 162 -17.10 -22.41 17.31
N GLU A 163 -15.82 -22.11 17.16
CA GLU A 163 -14.75 -22.76 17.94
C GLU A 163 -13.44 -21.94 17.84
N THR A 164 -13.21 -21.17 18.92
CA THR A 164 -11.98 -21.08 19.72
C THR A 164 -10.61 -21.26 19.05
N TYR A 165 -9.75 -20.23 19.10
CA TYR A 165 -8.31 -20.42 19.32
C TYR A 165 -7.70 -19.30 20.19
N THR A 166 -7.56 -19.61 21.47
CA THR A 166 -6.61 -18.97 22.38
C THR A 166 -5.53 -20.02 22.64
N GLN A 167 -4.33 -19.90 22.08
CA GLN A 167 -3.12 -20.58 22.57
C GLN A 167 -1.86 -20.09 21.83
N CYS A 168 -1.19 -19.07 22.40
CA CYS A 168 0.22 -18.80 22.14
C CYS A 168 1.02 -18.91 23.44
N LEU A 169 0.91 -20.03 24.17
CA LEU A 169 1.82 -20.37 25.27
C LEU A 169 1.81 -21.88 25.51
N SER A 170 2.73 -22.62 24.88
CA SER A 170 3.38 -23.82 25.43
C SER A 170 4.30 -24.42 24.37
N GLY A 171 5.61 -24.39 24.58
CA GLY A 171 6.54 -24.99 23.62
C GLY A 171 8.00 -24.57 23.75
N ARG A 172 8.52 -24.37 24.97
CA ARG A 172 9.97 -24.40 25.21
C ARG A 172 10.26 -25.41 26.31
N ASN A 173 10.27 -26.68 25.94
CA ASN A 173 10.89 -27.71 26.76
C ASN A 173 12.41 -27.55 26.60
N LEU A 174 13.04 -27.01 27.64
CA LEU A 174 14.48 -27.10 27.82
C LEU A 174 14.83 -28.55 28.14
N SER A 175 15.41 -29.27 27.18
CA SER A 175 16.20 -30.46 27.47
C SER A 175 17.67 -30.07 27.44
N PHE A 176 18.20 -29.74 28.62
CA PHE A 176 19.64 -29.76 28.88
C PHE A 176 20.07 -31.23 28.91
N LEU A 177 20.94 -31.61 27.98
CA LEU A 177 21.73 -32.85 28.04
C LEU A 177 22.95 -32.60 28.95
N LEU A 178 22.99 -33.30 30.07
CA LEU A 178 24.21 -33.79 30.74
C LEU A 178 23.91 -35.21 31.23
#